data_AF-A0A7S3KNG7-F1
#
_entry.id   AF-A0A7S3KNG7-F1
#
_cell.length_a   1.000
_cell.length_b   1.000
_cell.length_c   1.000
_cell.angle_alpha   90.00
_cell.angle_beta   90.00
_cell.angle_gamma   90.00
#
_symmetry.space_group_name_H-M   'P 1'
#
loop_
_entity.id
_entity.type
_entity.pdbx_description
1 polymer ?
#
loop_
_entity_poly.entity_id
_entity_poly.type
_entity_poly.pdbx_seq_one_letter_code
_entity_poly.pdbx_strand_id
1 'polypeptide(L)'
;MSVDGGEKIYPLSRDHRPTDEIETKRIIEAGGKIYQTQTMAKIPGLGGLGIKSQYLLGPHRVLPGRLSVSRTFGDIEAKLQKYGGNPNVVIAIPDIKAFRIQKDHDFIVLGC
;
A
#
# COMPACT_ATOMS: atom_id res chain seq x y z
N MET A 1 -17.33 -8.22 -2.33
CA MET A 1 -18.35 -9.25 -2.55
C MET A 1 -19.69 -8.59 -2.50
N SER A 2 -20.51 -8.79 -3.54
CA SER A 2 -21.88 -8.31 -3.61
C SER A 2 -22.81 -9.28 -2.89
N VAL A 3 -23.78 -8.74 -2.14
CA VAL A 3 -24.79 -9.49 -1.40
C VAL A 3 -26.16 -8.81 -1.56
N ASP A 4 -27.22 -9.61 -1.50
CA ASP A 4 -28.62 -9.17 -1.58
C ASP A 4 -28.93 -8.40 -2.89
N GLY A 5 -28.49 -8.92 -4.04
CA GLY A 5 -28.72 -8.28 -5.34
C GLY A 5 -27.99 -6.95 -5.51
N GLY A 6 -26.87 -6.76 -4.80
CA GLY A 6 -26.06 -5.54 -4.85
C GLY A 6 -26.39 -4.49 -3.80
N GLU A 7 -27.31 -4.75 -2.86
CA GLU A 7 -27.61 -3.83 -1.76
C GLU A 7 -26.41 -3.64 -0.82
N LYS A 8 -25.61 -4.70 -0.61
CA LYS A 8 -24.46 -4.67 0.30
C LYS A 8 -23.18 -5.10 -0.40
N ILE A 9 -22.10 -4.38 -0.13
CA ILE A 9 -20.75 -4.70 -0.60
C ILE A 9 -19.83 -4.95 0.59
N TYR A 10 -19.30 -6.17 0.67
CA TYR A 10 -18.33 -6.55 1.70
C TYR A 10 -16.90 -6.61 1.14
N PRO A 11 -15.92 -5.90 1.73
CA PRO A 11 -14.52 -6.07 1.39
C PRO A 11 -14.03 -7.45 1.84
N LEU A 12 -13.34 -8.14 0.94
CA LEU A 12 -12.77 -9.47 1.22
C LEU A 12 -11.29 -9.41 1.63
N SER A 13 -10.62 -8.30 1.35
CA SER A 13 -9.23 -8.05 1.72
C SER A 13 -9.06 -6.61 2.22
N ARG A 14 -7.91 -6.37 2.85
CA ARG A 14 -7.41 -5.05 3.23
C ARG A 14 -6.13 -4.81 2.46
N ASP A 15 -5.95 -3.59 1.99
CA ASP A 15 -4.72 -3.21 1.28
C ASP A 15 -3.57 -3.08 2.29
N HIS A 16 -2.47 -3.79 2.05
CA HIS A 16 -1.28 -3.77 2.90
C HIS A 16 -0.40 -2.55 2.62
N ARG A 17 -0.99 -1.35 2.63
CA ARG A 17 -0.26 -0.09 2.45
C ARG A 17 0.62 0.19 3.66
N PRO A 18 1.79 0.85 3.48
CA PRO A 18 2.61 1.30 4.60
C PRO A 18 1.85 2.22 5.57
N THR A 19 0.80 2.91 5.13
CA THR A 19 -0.02 3.82 5.95
C THR A 19 -1.17 3.13 6.68
N ASP A 20 -1.40 1.85 6.45
CA ASP A 20 -2.36 1.10 7.25
C ASP A 20 -1.86 0.99 8.69
N GLU A 21 -2.74 1.12 9.68
CA GLU A 21 -2.34 1.20 11.09
C GLU A 21 -1.60 -0.06 11.59
N ILE A 22 -2.06 -1.25 11.20
CA ILE A 22 -1.46 -2.52 11.59
C ILE A 22 -0.09 -2.67 10.93
N GLU A 23 0.00 -2.35 9.64
CA GLU A 23 1.27 -2.42 8.92
C GLU A 23 2.25 -1.36 9.40
N THR A 24 1.79 -0.13 9.65
CA THR A 24 2.58 0.98 10.18
C THR A 24 3.26 0.56 11.48
N LYS A 25 2.47 0.05 12.43
CA LYS A 25 2.97 -0.41 13.72
C LYS A 25 4.02 -1.51 13.55
N ARG A 26 3.69 -2.56 12.78
CA ARG A 26 4.60 -3.68 12.49
C ARG A 26 5.91 -3.22 11.87
N ILE A 27 5.85 -2.33 10.87
CA ILE A 27 7.02 -1.78 10.17
C ILE A 27 7.93 -1.05 11.16
N ILE A 28 7.37 -0.17 11.99
CA ILE A 28 8.13 0.64 12.94
C ILE A 28 8.77 -0.27 14.02
N GLU A 29 8.00 -1.21 14.58
CA GLU A 29 8.49 -2.17 15.57
C GLU A 29 9.59 -3.08 15.02
N ALA A 30 9.55 -3.41 13.73
CA ALA A 30 10.59 -4.16 13.03
C ALA A 30 11.83 -3.32 12.66
N GLY A 31 11.87 -2.03 13.01
CA GLY A 31 12.97 -1.11 12.71
C GLY A 31 12.95 -0.54 11.28
N GLY A 32 11.84 -0.68 10.57
CA GLY A 32 11.62 -0.05 9.27
C GLY A 32 11.21 1.41 9.38
N LYS A 33 11.11 2.09 8.23
CA LYS A 33 10.66 3.50 8.16
C LYS A 33 9.63 3.69 7.05
N ILE A 34 8.72 4.64 7.25
CA ILE A 34 7.77 5.09 6.23
C ILE A 34 8.12 6.52 5.86
N TYR A 35 8.17 6.82 4.56
CA TYR A 35 8.58 8.14 4.06
C TYR A 35 7.89 8.48 2.74
N GLN A 36 7.91 9.76 2.37
CA GLN A 36 7.48 10.25 1.06
C GLN A 36 8.63 11.02 0.39
N THR A 37 8.78 10.88 -0.92
CA THR A 37 9.69 11.72 -1.72
C THR A 37 9.03 13.08 -1.96
N GLN A 38 9.80 14.17 -1.87
CA GLN A 38 9.33 15.50 -2.25
C GLN A 38 9.91 15.86 -3.62
N THR A 39 9.04 16.18 -4.58
CA THR A 39 9.45 16.59 -5.94
C THR A 39 8.97 18.02 -6.19
N MET A 40 9.82 18.86 -6.75
CA MET A 40 9.46 20.24 -7.09
C MET A 40 8.83 20.28 -8.48
N ALA A 41 7.52 20.52 -8.57
CA ALA A 41 6.81 20.66 -9.83
C ALA A 41 6.72 22.15 -10.22
N LYS A 42 7.07 22.46 -11.47
CA LYS A 42 6.85 23.79 -12.07
C LYS A 42 5.46 23.79 -12.70
N ILE A 43 4.50 24.44 -12.06
CA ILE A 43 3.14 24.55 -12.59
C ILE A 43 3.05 25.89 -13.34
N PRO A 44 2.59 25.90 -14.61
CA PRO A 44 2.29 27.14 -15.31
C PRO A 44 1.23 27.92 -14.52
N GLY A 45 1.50 29.18 -14.19
CA GLY A 45 0.47 30.04 -13.60
C GLY A 45 -0.75 30.14 -14.51
N LEU A 46 -1.96 30.16 -13.92
CA LEU A 46 -3.17 30.50 -14.68
C LEU A 46 -2.93 31.84 -15.40
N GLY A 47 -3.06 31.86 -16.73
CA GLY A 47 -2.91 33.06 -17.54
C GLY A 47 -1.50 33.38 -18.04
N GLY A 48 -0.53 32.44 -17.97
CA GLY A 48 0.80 32.63 -18.56
C GLY A 48 1.72 33.59 -17.81
N LEU A 49 1.28 34.13 -16.67
CA LEU A 49 2.06 35.00 -15.80
C LEU A 49 2.70 34.19 -14.67
N GLY A 50 3.93 33.75 -14.91
CA GLY A 50 4.85 33.23 -13.90
C GLY A 50 4.83 31.71 -13.70
N ILE A 51 6.02 31.14 -13.45
CA ILE A 51 6.20 29.74 -13.05
C ILE A 51 6.11 29.68 -11.53
N LYS A 52 5.08 29.01 -10.97
CA LYS A 52 5.05 28.68 -9.54
C LYS A 52 5.68 27.31 -9.32
N SER A 53 6.73 27.25 -8.50
CA SER A 53 7.28 26.01 -7.98
C SER A 53 6.44 25.54 -6.80
N GLN A 54 5.85 24.36 -6.90
CA GLN A 54 5.11 23.72 -5.80
C GLN A 54 5.76 22.39 -5.42
N TYR A 55 5.88 22.13 -4.13
CA TYR A 55 6.30 20.83 -3.62
C TYR A 55 5.15 19.83 -3.75
N LEU A 56 5.41 18.73 -4.46
CA LEU A 56 4.51 17.60 -4.58
C LEU A 56 5.05 16.43 -3.75
N LEU A 57 4.22 15.91 -2.85
CA LEU A 57 4.54 14.72 -2.07
C LEU A 57 4.23 13.46 -2.88
N GLY A 58 5.22 12.59 -3.03
CA GLY A 58 5.07 11.27 -3.63
C GLY A 58 4.31 10.29 -2.72
N PRO A 59 4.10 9.05 -3.18
CA PRO A 59 3.43 8.03 -2.36
C PRO A 59 4.25 7.68 -1.12
N HIS A 60 3.57 7.21 -0.08
CA HIS A 60 4.22 6.64 1.10
C HIS A 60 4.94 5.35 0.70
N ARG A 61 6.19 5.23 1.12
CA ARG A 61 7.07 4.10 0.82
C ARG A 61 7.69 3.55 2.09
N VAL A 62 7.99 2.26 2.10
CA VAL A 62 8.65 1.56 3.20
C VAL A 62 10.16 1.44 2.98
N LEU A 63 10.96 1.56 4.03
CA LEU A 63 12.38 1.20 4.05
C LEU A 63 12.63 0.06 5.04
N PRO A 64 13.41 -0.97 4.67
CA PRO A 64 14.04 -1.18 3.36
C PRO A 64 13.03 -1.56 2.23
N GLY A 65 13.43 -1.40 0.98
CA GLY A 65 12.66 -1.79 -0.22
C GLY A 65 12.11 -0.66 -1.09
N ARG A 66 11.81 0.51 -0.50
CA ARG A 66 11.25 1.69 -1.19
C ARG A 66 9.90 1.42 -1.89
N LEU A 67 9.17 0.41 -1.42
CA LEU A 67 7.91 -0.04 -2.00
C LEU A 67 6.73 0.74 -1.45
N SER A 68 5.67 0.91 -2.25
CA SER A 68 4.39 1.50 -1.81
C SER A 68 3.45 0.48 -1.14
N VAL A 69 3.95 -0.75 -0.92
CA VAL A 69 3.26 -1.86 -0.25
C VAL A 69 4.17 -2.41 0.85
N SER A 70 3.57 -3.03 1.86
CA SER A 70 4.29 -3.58 3.02
C SER A 70 4.34 -5.12 3.02
N ARG A 71 3.55 -5.76 2.16
CA ARG A 71 3.55 -7.20 1.95
C ARG A 71 3.54 -7.51 0.47
N THR A 72 4.44 -8.38 0.02
CA THR A 72 4.57 -8.77 -1.40
C THR A 72 5.39 -10.04 -1.55
N PHE A 73 5.28 -10.72 -2.69
CA PHE A 73 6.29 -11.68 -3.15
C PHE A 73 7.47 -10.95 -3.80
N GLY A 74 8.60 -11.63 -4.02
CA GLY A 74 9.78 -11.01 -4.67
C GLY A 74 10.54 -10.04 -3.76
N ASP A 75 11.15 -9.01 -4.33
CA ASP A 75 11.91 -7.95 -3.63
C ASP A 75 12.93 -8.48 -2.61
N ILE A 76 13.83 -9.34 -3.07
CA ILE A 76 14.83 -10.00 -2.23
C ILE A 76 15.72 -8.98 -1.49
N GLU A 77 15.97 -7.81 -2.10
CA GLU A 77 16.75 -6.71 -1.51
C GLU A 77 16.03 -6.05 -0.32
N ALA A 78 14.69 -6.03 -0.33
CA ALA A 78 13.91 -5.53 0.80
C ALA A 78 13.90 -6.49 1.99
N LYS A 79 14.15 -7.78 1.74
CA LYS A 79 13.91 -8.88 2.70
C LYS A 79 15.16 -9.49 3.27
N LEU A 80 16.17 -9.76 2.44
CA LEU A 80 17.37 -10.46 2.90
C LEU A 80 18.41 -9.50 3.45
N GLN A 81 18.88 -9.81 4.65
CA GLN A 81 19.91 -9.03 5.35
C GLN A 81 21.20 -8.87 4.54
N LYS A 82 21.58 -9.87 3.74
CA LYS A 82 22.78 -9.80 2.87
C LYS A 82 22.73 -8.66 1.84
N TYR A 83 21.55 -8.11 1.55
CA TYR A 83 21.36 -6.97 0.65
C TYR A 83 20.97 -5.68 1.39
N GLY A 84 21.06 -5.67 2.73
CA GLY A 84 20.56 -4.56 3.56
C GLY A 84 19.04 -4.58 3.77
N GLY A 85 18.38 -5.69 3.41
CA GLY A 85 16.95 -5.91 3.65
C GLY A 85 16.63 -6.30 5.09
N ASN A 86 15.34 -6.29 5.42
CA ASN A 86 14.84 -6.69 6.72
C ASN A 86 13.60 -7.60 6.54
N PRO A 87 13.70 -8.89 6.89
CA PRO A 87 12.64 -9.87 6.62
C PRO A 87 11.38 -9.65 7.46
N ASN A 88 11.43 -8.73 8.43
CA ASN A 88 10.31 -8.35 9.29
C ASN A 88 9.63 -7.04 8.86
N VAL A 89 10.20 -6.30 7.89
CA VAL A 89 9.64 -5.02 7.42
C VAL A 89 8.77 -5.19 6.18
N VAL A 90 9.31 -5.75 5.10
CA VAL A 90 8.51 -6.16 3.93
C VAL A 90 8.35 -7.67 3.99
N ILE A 91 7.12 -8.17 4.20
CA ILE A 91 6.90 -9.61 4.44
C ILE A 91 6.15 -10.28 3.29
N ALA A 92 6.29 -11.59 3.17
CA ALA A 92 5.54 -12.41 2.21
C ALA A 92 4.41 -13.21 2.89
N ILE A 93 4.02 -12.81 4.11
CA ILE A 93 2.97 -13.49 4.88
C ILE A 93 1.62 -12.89 4.49
N PRO A 94 0.71 -13.67 3.87
CA PRO A 94 -0.59 -13.17 3.46
C PRO A 94 -1.55 -12.99 4.65
N ASP A 95 -2.54 -12.12 4.49
CA ASP A 95 -3.74 -12.15 5.32
C ASP A 95 -4.74 -13.13 4.69
N ILE A 96 -5.18 -14.13 5.46
CA ILE A 96 -6.08 -15.19 4.98
C ILE A 96 -7.44 -14.99 5.65
N LYS A 97 -8.50 -14.94 4.82
CA LYS A 97 -9.88 -14.90 5.27
C LYS A 97 -10.64 -16.07 4.66
N ALA A 98 -11.35 -16.82 5.50
CA ALA A 98 -12.25 -17.88 5.08
C ALA A 98 -13.68 -17.49 5.42
N PHE A 99 -14.61 -17.80 4.51
CA PHE A 99 -16.04 -17.60 4.72
C PHE A 99 -16.82 -18.64 3.92
N ARG A 100 -18.05 -18.91 4.35
CA ARG A 100 -18.95 -19.84 3.65
C ARG A 100 -19.74 -19.07 2.60
N ILE A 101 -19.91 -19.65 1.41
CA ILE A 101 -20.82 -19.11 0.40
C ILE A 101 -22.27 -19.35 0.84
N GLN A 102 -23.05 -18.28 0.84
CA GLN A 102 -24.46 -18.27 1.20
C GLN A 102 -25.31 -17.95 -0.04
N LYS A 103 -26.62 -18.18 0.05
CA LYS A 103 -27.55 -18.03 -1.10
C LYS A 103 -27.75 -16.57 -1.53
N ASP A 104 -27.50 -15.64 -0.63
CA ASP A 104 -27.59 -14.19 -0.79
C ASP A 104 -26.30 -13.57 -1.36
N HIS A 105 -25.21 -14.33 -1.51
CA HIS A 105 -24.00 -13.83 -2.16
C HIS A 105 -24.17 -13.82 -3.69
N ASP A 106 -24.02 -12.65 -4.32
CA ASP A 106 -24.24 -12.51 -5.76
C ASP A 106 -22.99 -12.85 -6.58
N PHE A 107 -21.89 -12.14 -6.32
CA PHE A 107 -20.63 -12.29 -7.04
C PHE A 107 -19.43 -11.74 -6.25
N ILE A 108 -18.24 -12.18 -6.68
CA ILE A 108 -16.95 -11.74 -6.15
C ILE A 108 -16.18 -11.05 -7.29
N VAL A 109 -15.56 -9.91 -6.99
CA VAL A 109 -14.69 -9.17 -7.90
C VAL A 109 -13.28 -9.17 -7.34
N LEU A 110 -12.30 -9.37 -8.22
CA LEU A 110 -10.87 -9.20 -7.97
C LEU A 110 -10.34 -8.16 -8.96
N GLY A 111 -9.53 -7.22 -8.48
CA GLY A 111 -8.97 -6.14 -9.28
C GLY A 111 -7.60 -5.71 -8.76
N CYS A 112 -6.86 -4.97 -9.60
CA CYS A 112 -5.54 -4.42 -9.33
C CYS A 112 -5.54 -2.90 -9.33
#